data_AF-A0A1S4JX47-F1
#
_entry.id   AF-A0A1S4JX47-F1
#
_cell.length_a   1.000
_cell.length_b   1.000
_cell.length_c   1.000
_cell.angle_alpha   90.00
_cell.angle_beta   90.00
_cell.angle_gamma   90.00
#
_symmetry.space_group_name_H-M   'P 1'
#
loop_
_entity.id
_entity.type
_entity.pdbx_description
1 polymer ?
#
loop_
_entity_poly.entity_id
_entity_poly.type
_entity_poly.pdbx_seq_one_letter_code
_entity_poly.pdbx_strand_id
1 'polypeptide(L)'
;MKQRKLFSILFRVVFVLLKVYGFLPLKYDFRRNRFESCRVSLCYCLVLMLVYGVGMFYVYRNIIDNTVHESSLNNLFMKMQFGLNYFFFMLTISVAIVGRNLVKYLLNILIFLTNIILARSIKLVDNKLLTHILFKLVFVDIFIQIFIIISYSKYDTDSWKFSIKSTLNFTFMWSTAVLSNGYVAICYLIAHLYRQINLQIADLVQKLCNFGSDHSHWSLKSTKKKQLFRKIATELDRLAYLHRDVTTVVQWFVKIFDFSLLVMIVWDFFIVMFAIFYTYTSLVQDIRDNVRPPWSKYGQSCSVAIFQAFQFYYIVSASALVTRRAEKTGLVLNRFFRAEVTERVEKAIEMFTIELLHQPYSIENCGMFKVDFTLMYSMVATITSYLIIMIQFQLSE
;
A
#
# COMPACT_ATOMS: atom_id res chain seq x y z
N MET A 1 -11.51 -20.11 -12.37
CA MET A 1 -10.41 -20.84 -11.68
C MET A 1 -9.02 -20.25 -11.89
N LYS A 2 -8.59 -19.91 -13.13
CA LYS A 2 -7.26 -19.33 -13.43
C LYS A 2 -6.94 -18.04 -12.64
N GLN A 3 -7.88 -17.11 -12.51
CA GLN A 3 -7.64 -15.81 -11.85
C GLN A 3 -7.50 -15.90 -10.33
N ARG A 4 -8.23 -16.81 -9.67
CA ARG A 4 -8.06 -17.06 -8.22
C ARG A 4 -6.67 -17.64 -7.93
N LYS A 5 -6.15 -18.49 -8.83
CA LYS A 5 -4.76 -18.96 -8.77
C LYS A 5 -3.77 -17.81 -8.95
N LEU A 6 -3.98 -16.93 -9.94
CA LEU A 6 -3.09 -15.79 -10.20
C LEU A 6 -3.04 -14.81 -9.02
N PHE A 7 -4.18 -14.49 -8.42
CA PHE A 7 -4.25 -13.66 -7.21
C PHE A 7 -3.50 -14.32 -6.03
N SER A 8 -3.69 -15.63 -5.83
CA SER A 8 -2.98 -16.37 -4.80
C SER A 8 -1.45 -16.39 -5.04
N ILE A 9 -1.02 -16.53 -6.29
CA ILE A 9 0.40 -16.48 -6.68
C ILE A 9 0.99 -15.11 -6.37
N LEU A 10 0.31 -14.02 -6.74
CA LEU A 10 0.80 -12.66 -6.51
C LEU A 10 1.01 -12.36 -5.02
N PHE A 11 0.04 -12.70 -4.17
CA PHE A 11 0.20 -12.55 -2.73
C PHE A 11 1.36 -13.39 -2.20
N ARG A 12 1.53 -14.63 -2.68
CA ARG A 12 2.68 -15.46 -2.29
C ARG A 12 4.00 -14.82 -2.68
N VAL A 13 4.11 -14.25 -3.88
CA VAL A 13 5.33 -13.54 -4.33
C VAL A 13 5.62 -12.37 -3.39
N VAL A 14 4.64 -11.52 -3.08
CA VAL A 14 4.82 -10.39 -2.16
C VAL A 14 5.25 -10.87 -0.77
N PHE A 15 4.63 -11.93 -0.23
CA PHE A 15 5.03 -12.47 1.07
C PHE A 15 6.42 -13.08 1.08
N VAL A 16 6.82 -13.75 0.00
CA VAL A 16 8.18 -14.29 -0.15
C VAL A 16 9.18 -13.14 -0.18
N LEU A 17 8.90 -12.06 -0.94
CA LEU A 17 9.75 -10.88 -0.97
C LEU A 17 9.88 -10.23 0.41
N LEU A 18 8.77 -10.01 1.13
CA LEU A 18 8.80 -9.48 2.50
C LEU A 18 9.63 -10.35 3.45
N LYS A 19 9.58 -11.67 3.28
CA LYS A 19 10.37 -12.61 4.09
C LYS A 19 11.86 -12.53 3.75
N VAL A 20 12.22 -12.52 2.46
CA VAL A 20 13.61 -12.44 1.99
C VAL A 20 14.29 -11.15 2.47
N TYR A 21 13.56 -10.04 2.49
CA TYR A 21 14.06 -8.75 3.00
C TYR A 21 13.97 -8.61 4.53
N GLY A 22 13.50 -9.63 5.25
CA GLY A 22 13.46 -9.63 6.71
C GLY A 22 12.31 -8.85 7.36
N PHE A 23 11.35 -8.36 6.57
CA PHE A 23 10.19 -7.63 7.09
C PHE A 23 9.08 -8.54 7.64
N LEU A 24 9.19 -9.85 7.47
CA LEU A 24 8.18 -10.81 7.94
C LEU A 24 8.81 -11.93 8.79
N PRO A 25 8.85 -11.79 10.13
CA PRO A 25 9.40 -12.80 11.05
C PRO A 25 8.44 -13.98 11.29
N LEU A 26 7.77 -14.46 10.24
CA LEU A 26 6.71 -15.48 10.32
C LEU A 26 6.97 -16.61 9.33
N LYS A 27 6.52 -17.81 9.71
CA LYS A 27 6.48 -18.98 8.82
C LYS A 27 5.04 -19.20 8.38
N TYR A 28 4.81 -19.40 7.09
CA TYR A 28 3.52 -19.80 6.58
C TYR A 28 3.43 -21.33 6.55
N ASP A 29 2.44 -21.90 7.25
CA ASP A 29 2.13 -23.32 7.20
C ASP A 29 1.07 -23.58 6.12
N PHE A 30 1.50 -24.23 5.03
CA PHE A 30 0.64 -24.59 3.91
C PHE A 30 -0.41 -25.64 4.27
N ARG A 31 -0.15 -26.51 5.26
CA ARG A 31 -1.10 -27.56 5.66
C ARG A 31 -2.27 -26.98 6.43
N ARG A 32 -1.99 -26.01 7.31
CA ARG A 32 -3.00 -25.35 8.15
C ARG A 32 -3.54 -24.05 7.54
N ASN A 33 -2.96 -23.56 6.44
CA ASN A 33 -3.28 -22.28 5.80
C ASN A 33 -3.22 -21.11 6.81
N ARG A 34 -2.19 -21.10 7.66
CA ARG A 34 -2.01 -20.14 8.76
C ARG A 34 -0.55 -19.73 8.91
N PHE A 35 -0.33 -18.52 9.41
CA PHE A 35 0.97 -18.02 9.83
C PHE A 35 1.27 -18.43 11.26
N GLU A 36 2.46 -18.97 11.46
CA GLU A 36 2.99 -19.38 12.75
C GLU A 36 4.28 -18.60 13.09
N SER A 37 4.49 -18.34 14.37
CA SER A 37 5.70 -17.70 14.85
C SER A 37 6.85 -18.72 14.83
N CYS A 38 7.97 -18.38 14.20
CA CYS A 38 9.12 -19.27 14.10
C CYS A 38 10.38 -18.57 14.64
N ARG A 39 11.03 -19.18 15.64
CA ARG A 39 12.26 -18.64 16.24
C ARG A 39 13.40 -18.49 15.22
N VAL A 40 13.49 -19.40 14.26
CA VAL A 40 14.48 -19.32 13.16
C VAL A 40 14.23 -18.11 12.27
N SER A 41 12.97 -17.85 11.91
CA SER A 41 12.63 -16.67 11.10
C SER A 41 12.89 -15.37 11.84
N LEU A 42 12.70 -15.36 13.16
CA LEU A 42 13.02 -14.20 14.00
C LEU A 42 14.54 -13.97 14.09
N CYS A 43 15.31 -15.03 14.32
CA CYS A 43 16.77 -14.97 14.33
C CYS A 43 17.28 -14.43 12.98
N TYR A 44 16.73 -14.93 11.87
CA TYR A 44 17.03 -14.44 10.53
C TYR A 44 16.73 -12.94 10.36
N CYS A 45 15.55 -12.46 10.78
CA CYS A 45 15.21 -11.04 10.75
C CYS A 45 16.15 -10.18 11.61
N LEU A 46 16.56 -10.66 12.79
CA LEU A 46 17.52 -9.96 13.66
C LEU A 46 18.91 -9.88 13.04
N VAL A 47 19.39 -10.98 12.44
CA VAL A 47 20.66 -11.00 11.71
C VAL A 47 20.61 -10.04 10.52
N LEU A 48 19.53 -10.06 9.73
CA LEU A 48 19.34 -9.09 8.65
C LEU A 48 19.31 -7.65 9.16
N MET A 49 18.62 -7.37 10.26
CA MET A 49 18.61 -6.03 10.87
C MET A 49 20.02 -5.54 11.18
N LEU A 50 20.87 -6.40 11.75
CA LEU A 50 22.26 -6.06 12.05
C LEU A 50 23.10 -5.88 10.77
N VAL A 51 22.96 -6.79 9.80
CA VAL A 51 23.68 -6.72 8.52
C VAL A 51 23.30 -5.46 7.76
N TYR A 52 22.01 -5.14 7.66
CA TYR A 52 21.53 -3.92 7.04
C TYR A 52 21.96 -2.69 7.83
N GLY A 53 21.86 -2.71 9.16
CA GLY A 53 22.25 -1.59 10.01
C GLY A 53 23.73 -1.21 9.85
N VAL A 54 24.63 -2.19 9.85
CA VAL A 54 26.07 -1.94 9.68
C VAL A 54 26.41 -1.68 8.21
N GLY A 55 25.83 -2.46 7.29
CA GLY A 55 26.10 -2.36 5.85
C GLY A 55 25.63 -1.03 5.25
N MET A 56 24.42 -0.59 5.58
CA MET A 56 23.89 0.72 5.18
C MET A 56 24.77 1.85 5.67
N PHE A 57 25.13 1.83 6.96
CA PHE A 57 25.96 2.87 7.54
C PHE A 57 27.33 2.96 6.84
N TYR A 58 27.97 1.82 6.57
CA TYR A 58 29.23 1.78 5.84
C TYR A 58 29.11 2.30 4.40
N VAL A 59 28.08 1.86 3.66
CA VAL A 59 27.84 2.28 2.27
C VAL A 59 27.55 3.79 2.21
N TYR A 60 26.68 4.30 3.08
CA TYR A 60 26.31 5.72 3.10
C TYR A 60 27.46 6.62 3.47
N ARG A 61 28.23 6.26 4.51
CA ARG A 61 29.44 7.00 4.86
C ARG A 61 30.40 7.07 3.67
N ASN A 62 30.60 5.95 2.98
CA ASN A 62 31.50 5.89 1.84
C ASN A 62 31.03 6.72 0.64
N ILE A 63 29.71 6.74 0.37
CA ILE A 63 29.14 7.59 -0.67
C ILE A 63 29.33 9.06 -0.27
N ILE A 64 29.00 9.45 0.96
CA ILE A 64 29.16 10.83 1.43
C ILE A 64 30.61 11.31 1.32
N ASP A 65 31.57 10.47 1.72
CA ASP A 65 33.00 10.81 1.71
C ASP A 65 33.56 10.94 0.28
N ASN A 66 33.05 10.18 -0.69
CA ASN A 66 33.54 10.21 -2.09
C ASN A 66 32.76 11.15 -3.01
N THR A 67 31.57 11.59 -2.60
CA THR A 67 30.67 12.39 -3.46
C THR A 67 30.52 13.81 -2.91
N VAL A 68 31.59 14.39 -2.35
CA VAL A 68 31.59 15.77 -1.85
C VAL A 68 31.30 16.70 -3.02
N HIS A 69 30.10 17.29 -3.03
CA HIS A 69 29.72 18.31 -4.00
C HIS A 69 30.33 19.66 -3.62
N GLU A 70 30.58 20.53 -4.61
CA GLU A 70 31.14 21.86 -4.37
C GLU A 70 30.21 22.75 -3.54
N SER A 71 28.88 22.55 -3.62
CA SER A 71 27.92 23.29 -2.80
C SER A 71 27.71 22.64 -1.43
N SER A 72 27.87 23.45 -0.38
CA SER A 72 27.66 23.07 1.03
C SER A 72 26.22 22.58 1.29
N LEU A 73 25.24 23.17 0.60
CA LEU A 73 23.81 22.80 0.68
C LEU A 73 23.52 21.40 0.12
N ASN A 74 24.07 21.03 -1.03
CA ASN A 74 23.84 19.70 -1.61
C ASN A 74 24.44 18.60 -0.71
N ASN A 75 25.60 18.87 -0.10
CA ASN A 75 26.19 17.94 0.88
C ASN A 75 25.33 17.78 2.13
N LEU A 76 24.70 18.86 2.63
CA LEU A 76 23.77 18.80 3.75
C LEU A 76 22.55 17.95 3.41
N PHE A 77 21.93 18.20 2.24
CA PHE A 77 20.76 17.45 1.80
C PHE A 77 21.05 15.98 1.57
N MET A 78 22.20 15.64 0.97
CA MET A 78 22.62 14.25 0.80
C MET A 78 22.78 13.52 2.14
N LYS A 79 23.38 14.18 3.15
CA LYS A 79 23.50 13.63 4.51
C LYS A 79 22.13 13.43 5.17
N MET A 80 21.25 14.42 5.07
CA MET A 80 19.88 14.32 5.59
C MET A 80 19.10 13.18 4.93
N GLN A 81 19.20 13.05 3.60
CA GLN A 81 18.58 11.97 2.84
C GLN A 81 19.05 10.59 3.32
N PHE A 82 20.36 10.34 3.35
CA PHE A 82 20.85 9.02 3.81
C PHE A 82 20.53 8.74 5.28
N GLY A 83 20.58 9.77 6.13
CA GLY A 83 20.20 9.65 7.54
C GLY A 83 18.73 9.29 7.74
N LEU A 84 17.82 9.96 7.02
CA LEU A 84 16.38 9.66 7.07
C LEU A 84 16.08 8.26 6.53
N ASN A 85 16.73 7.82 5.45
CA ASN A 85 16.52 6.47 4.92
C ASN A 85 16.95 5.39 5.92
N TYR A 86 18.12 5.60 6.54
CA TYR A 86 18.65 4.70 7.54
C TYR A 86 17.69 4.58 8.74
N PHE A 87 17.22 5.72 9.24
CA PHE A 87 16.27 5.77 10.33
C PHE A 87 14.96 5.06 9.98
N PHE A 88 14.39 5.36 8.82
CA PHE A 88 13.18 4.72 8.31
C PHE A 88 13.33 3.19 8.26
N PHE A 89 14.41 2.70 7.65
CA PHE A 89 14.62 1.27 7.47
C PHE A 89 14.76 0.53 8.81
N MET A 90 15.58 1.07 9.72
CA MET A 90 15.78 0.48 11.06
C MET A 90 14.49 0.49 11.87
N LEU A 91 13.71 1.57 11.78
CA LEU A 91 12.43 1.69 12.44
C LEU A 91 11.44 0.64 11.91
N THR A 92 11.31 0.48 10.59
CA THR A 92 10.36 -0.47 10.00
C THR A 92 10.67 -1.91 10.41
N ILE A 93 11.93 -2.33 10.38
CA ILE A 93 12.29 -3.69 10.83
C ILE A 93 11.99 -3.86 12.32
N SER A 94 12.28 -2.83 13.14
CA SER A 94 11.97 -2.85 14.57
C SER A 94 10.47 -3.02 14.81
N VAL A 95 9.64 -2.27 14.11
CA VAL A 95 8.16 -2.38 14.17
C VAL A 95 7.70 -3.77 13.74
N ALA A 96 8.28 -4.34 12.67
CA ALA A 96 7.95 -5.69 12.23
C ALA A 96 8.29 -6.78 13.26
N ILE A 97 9.42 -6.63 13.96
CA ILE A 97 9.88 -7.58 14.99
C ILE A 97 9.04 -7.46 16.27
N VAL A 98 8.81 -6.24 16.76
CA VAL A 98 8.02 -5.97 17.98
C VAL A 98 6.56 -6.33 17.74
N GLY A 99 6.00 -5.91 16.60
CA GLY A 99 4.62 -6.14 16.20
C GLY A 99 4.31 -7.55 15.70
N ARG A 100 5.27 -8.49 15.69
CA ARG A 100 5.14 -9.81 15.02
C ARG A 100 3.88 -10.59 15.40
N ASN A 101 3.44 -10.52 16.66
CA ASN A 101 2.28 -11.26 17.14
C ASN A 101 0.99 -10.64 16.60
N LEU A 102 0.93 -9.31 16.54
CA LEU A 102 -0.19 -8.57 15.96
C LEU A 102 -0.25 -8.76 14.44
N VAL A 103 0.89 -8.70 13.75
CA VAL A 103 0.98 -8.98 12.31
C VAL A 103 0.51 -10.41 12.00
N LYS A 104 0.95 -11.41 12.79
CA LYS A 104 0.49 -12.79 12.66
C LYS A 104 -1.02 -12.91 12.81
N TYR A 105 -1.58 -12.28 13.84
CA TYR A 105 -3.00 -12.28 14.11
C TYR A 105 -3.79 -11.66 12.95
N LEU A 106 -3.36 -10.49 12.50
CA LEU A 106 -3.94 -9.76 11.37
C LEU A 106 -3.94 -10.59 10.08
N LEU A 107 -2.81 -11.17 9.70
CA LEU A 107 -2.71 -11.98 8.48
C LEU A 107 -3.56 -13.24 8.54
N ASN A 108 -3.67 -13.87 9.72
CA ASN A 108 -4.51 -15.05 9.91
C ASN A 108 -6.00 -14.72 9.81
N ILE A 109 -6.45 -13.61 10.38
CA ILE A 109 -7.84 -13.15 10.22
C ILE A 109 -8.12 -12.81 8.76
N LEU A 110 -7.20 -12.10 8.09
CA LEU A 110 -7.35 -11.79 6.67
C LEU A 110 -7.53 -13.06 5.83
N ILE A 111 -6.72 -14.10 6.05
CA ILE A 111 -6.87 -15.39 5.36
C ILE A 111 -8.22 -16.02 5.68
N PHE A 112 -8.63 -16.03 6.95
CA PHE A 112 -9.91 -16.60 7.38
C PHE A 112 -11.10 -15.90 6.72
N LEU A 113 -11.17 -14.56 6.78
CA LEU A 113 -12.21 -13.76 6.13
C LEU A 113 -12.20 -13.94 4.62
N THR A 114 -11.01 -13.97 4.02
CA THR A 114 -10.82 -14.24 2.59
C THR A 114 -11.44 -15.59 2.21
N ASN A 115 -11.16 -16.65 2.97
CA ASN A 115 -11.71 -17.97 2.69
C ASN A 115 -13.23 -18.01 2.84
N ILE A 116 -13.80 -17.39 3.87
CA ILE A 116 -15.26 -17.36 4.09
C ILE A 116 -15.98 -16.59 2.98
N ILE A 117 -15.49 -15.39 2.66
CA ILE A 117 -16.14 -14.50 1.70
C ILE A 117 -16.02 -15.06 0.27
N LEU A 118 -14.85 -15.62 -0.09
CA LEU A 118 -14.64 -16.21 -1.42
C LEU A 118 -15.27 -17.59 -1.59
N ALA A 119 -15.56 -18.33 -0.51
CA ALA A 119 -16.27 -19.61 -0.62
C ALA A 119 -17.69 -19.45 -1.18
N ARG A 120 -18.33 -18.31 -0.94
CA ARG A 120 -19.70 -17.99 -1.42
C ARG A 120 -19.75 -17.02 -2.59
N SER A 121 -18.63 -16.43 -3.00
CA SER A 121 -18.64 -15.48 -4.11
C SER A 121 -18.72 -16.19 -5.46
N ILE A 122 -19.75 -15.84 -6.24
CA ILE A 122 -20.02 -16.35 -7.59
C ILE A 122 -19.18 -15.58 -8.63
N LYS A 123 -18.72 -14.35 -8.33
CA LYS A 123 -18.06 -13.47 -9.31
C LYS A 123 -16.53 -13.49 -9.19
N LEU A 124 -15.89 -13.54 -10.36
CA LEU A 124 -14.43 -13.58 -10.55
C LEU A 124 -13.70 -12.41 -9.86
N VAL A 125 -12.42 -12.66 -9.55
CA VAL A 125 -11.47 -11.71 -8.96
C VAL A 125 -11.46 -10.40 -9.77
N ASP A 126 -11.22 -9.28 -9.10
CA ASP A 126 -11.19 -7.96 -9.75
C ASP A 126 -9.99 -7.85 -10.70
N ASN A 127 -10.21 -8.11 -11.99
CA ASN A 127 -9.17 -8.01 -13.02
C ASN A 127 -8.46 -6.66 -13.01
N LYS A 128 -9.18 -5.56 -12.76
CA LYS A 128 -8.57 -4.23 -12.73
C LYS A 128 -7.53 -4.14 -11.62
N LEU A 129 -7.83 -4.61 -10.41
CA LEU A 129 -6.87 -4.58 -9.31
C LEU A 129 -5.67 -5.48 -9.57
N LEU A 130 -5.92 -6.65 -10.12
CA LEU A 130 -4.86 -7.60 -10.42
C LEU A 130 -3.89 -7.05 -11.48
N THR A 131 -4.42 -6.40 -12.53
CA THR A 131 -3.61 -5.69 -13.52
C THR A 131 -2.85 -4.52 -12.91
N HIS A 132 -3.44 -3.75 -11.99
CA HIS A 132 -2.73 -2.65 -11.31
C HIS A 132 -1.56 -3.15 -10.44
N ILE A 133 -1.74 -4.23 -9.68
CA ILE A 133 -0.66 -4.84 -8.88
C ILE A 133 0.45 -5.37 -9.79
N LEU A 134 0.09 -6.07 -10.86
CA LEU A 134 1.07 -6.60 -11.82
C LEU A 134 1.84 -5.46 -12.51
N PHE A 135 1.14 -4.41 -12.92
CA PHE A 135 1.78 -3.25 -13.51
C PHE A 135 2.74 -2.59 -12.52
N LYS A 136 2.34 -2.41 -11.25
CA LYS A 136 3.25 -1.91 -10.21
C LYS A 136 4.50 -2.79 -10.07
N LEU A 137 4.32 -4.09 -9.84
CA LEU A 137 5.42 -5.01 -9.59
C LEU A 137 6.38 -5.17 -10.78
N VAL A 138 5.87 -5.15 -12.01
CA VAL A 138 6.70 -5.35 -13.20
C VAL A 138 7.25 -4.03 -13.75
N PHE A 139 6.39 -3.04 -13.93
CA PHE A 139 6.80 -1.78 -14.55
C PHE A 139 7.48 -0.86 -13.53
N VAL A 140 6.83 -0.58 -12.40
CA VAL A 140 7.38 0.36 -11.42
C VAL A 140 8.58 -0.25 -10.71
N ASP A 141 8.45 -1.47 -10.19
CA ASP A 141 9.50 -2.04 -9.34
C ASP A 141 10.64 -2.65 -10.13
N ILE A 142 10.40 -3.35 -11.24
CA ILE A 142 11.49 -3.97 -12.02
C ILE A 142 12.03 -3.02 -13.07
N PHE A 143 11.19 -2.50 -13.97
CA PHE A 143 11.67 -1.75 -15.14
C PHE A 143 12.33 -0.41 -14.78
N ILE A 144 11.69 0.40 -13.93
CA ILE A 144 12.28 1.69 -13.51
C ILE A 144 13.57 1.48 -12.71
N GLN A 145 13.64 0.46 -11.86
CA GLN A 145 14.87 0.15 -11.11
C GLN A 145 16.02 -0.32 -12.02
N ILE A 146 15.74 -1.17 -13.01
CA ILE A 146 16.74 -1.55 -14.02
C ILE A 146 17.24 -0.31 -14.77
N PHE A 147 16.34 0.60 -15.14
CA PHE A 147 16.70 1.85 -15.80
C PHE A 147 17.60 2.74 -14.93
N ILE A 148 17.32 2.83 -13.63
CA ILE A 148 18.16 3.56 -12.67
C ILE A 148 19.56 2.93 -12.60
N ILE A 149 19.66 1.60 -12.51
CA ILE A 149 20.93 0.87 -12.45
C ILE A 149 21.76 1.10 -13.72
N ILE A 150 21.14 1.00 -14.91
CA ILE A 150 21.81 1.23 -16.18
C ILE A 150 22.30 2.68 -16.29
N SER A 151 21.47 3.64 -15.89
CA SER A 151 21.82 5.06 -15.91
C SER A 151 23.03 5.36 -15.02
N TYR A 152 23.11 4.70 -13.86
CA TYR A 152 24.24 4.83 -12.96
C TYR A 152 25.51 4.16 -13.49
N SER A 153 25.40 2.98 -14.10
CA SER A 153 26.55 2.28 -14.66
C SER A 153 27.24 3.02 -15.81
N LYS A 154 26.53 3.92 -16.51
CA LYS A 154 27.11 4.76 -17.57
C LYS A 154 27.78 6.03 -17.05
N TYR A 155 27.58 6.37 -15.77
CA TYR A 155 28.14 7.55 -15.13
C TYR A 155 29.55 7.31 -14.59
N ASP A 156 29.89 6.08 -14.20
CA ASP A 156 31.14 5.79 -13.49
C ASP A 156 32.05 4.82 -14.27
N THR A 157 33.11 5.37 -14.87
CA THR A 157 34.06 4.64 -15.71
C THR A 157 35.25 4.06 -14.94
N ASP A 158 35.54 4.50 -13.70
CA ASP A 158 36.90 4.36 -13.15
C ASP A 158 37.06 3.53 -11.87
N SER A 159 36.02 2.92 -11.26
CA SER A 159 36.28 1.92 -10.21
C SER A 159 35.22 0.83 -9.98
N TRP A 160 35.62 -0.44 -10.08
CA TRP A 160 34.77 -1.59 -9.73
C TRP A 160 34.27 -1.57 -8.28
N LYS A 161 35.04 -0.95 -7.37
CA LYS A 161 34.70 -0.83 -5.94
C LYS A 161 33.53 0.13 -5.69
N PHE A 162 33.40 1.18 -6.48
CA PHE A 162 32.27 2.11 -6.38
C PHE A 162 30.99 1.51 -6.98
N SER A 163 31.13 0.75 -8.09
CA SER A 163 30.03 -0.02 -8.69
C SER A 163 29.38 -1.01 -7.70
N ILE A 164 30.16 -1.75 -6.92
CA ILE A 164 29.62 -2.66 -5.87
C ILE A 164 28.86 -1.89 -4.78
N LYS A 165 29.41 -0.76 -4.31
CA LYS A 165 28.78 0.05 -3.25
C LYS A 165 27.46 0.67 -3.71
N SER A 166 27.39 1.11 -4.96
CA SER A 166 26.15 1.60 -5.54
C SER A 166 25.12 0.50 -5.76
N THR A 167 25.55 -0.68 -6.19
CA THR A 167 24.67 -1.86 -6.31
C THR A 167 24.05 -2.24 -4.96
N LEU A 168 24.81 -2.10 -3.86
CA LEU A 168 24.29 -2.27 -2.51
C LEU A 168 23.27 -1.18 -2.15
N ASN A 169 23.53 0.09 -2.49
CA ASN A 169 22.56 1.18 -2.29
C ASN A 169 21.23 0.92 -3.02
N PHE A 170 21.27 0.39 -4.26
CA PHE A 170 20.05 0.00 -4.98
C PHE A 170 19.32 -1.16 -4.32
N THR A 171 20.05 -2.12 -3.74
CA THR A 171 19.44 -3.20 -2.97
C THR A 171 18.69 -2.65 -1.75
N PHE A 172 19.18 -1.59 -1.14
CA PHE A 172 18.50 -0.90 -0.04
C PHE A 172 17.30 -0.08 -0.51
N MET A 173 17.37 0.60 -1.66
CA MET A 173 16.18 1.23 -2.26
C MET A 173 15.10 0.20 -2.63
N TRP A 174 15.50 -1.00 -3.08
CA TRP A 174 14.55 -2.07 -3.39
C TRP A 174 13.76 -2.51 -2.15
N SER A 175 14.39 -2.46 -0.97
CA SER A 175 13.76 -2.87 0.27
C SER A 175 12.55 -1.99 0.65
N THR A 176 12.62 -0.68 0.38
CA THR A 176 11.49 0.24 0.62
C THR A 176 10.33 -0.05 -0.34
N ALA A 177 10.63 -0.43 -1.57
CA ALA A 177 9.65 -0.89 -2.55
C ALA A 177 8.96 -2.19 -2.11
N VAL A 178 9.71 -3.14 -1.54
CA VAL A 178 9.15 -4.39 -1.01
C VAL A 178 8.19 -4.12 0.15
N LEU A 179 8.52 -3.18 1.03
CA LEU A 179 7.62 -2.77 2.12
C LEU A 179 6.34 -2.13 1.58
N SER A 180 6.48 -1.17 0.65
CA SER A 180 5.33 -0.50 0.02
C SER A 180 4.40 -1.51 -0.67
N ASN A 181 4.98 -2.54 -1.31
CA ASN A 181 4.25 -3.62 -1.95
C ASN A 181 3.49 -4.47 -0.95
N GLY A 182 4.07 -4.74 0.21
CA GLY A 182 3.38 -5.40 1.33
C GLY A 182 2.16 -4.62 1.78
N TYR A 183 2.32 -3.32 2.03
CA TYR A 183 1.24 -2.43 2.43
C TYR A 183 0.12 -2.39 1.38
N VAL A 184 0.47 -2.11 0.13
CA VAL A 184 -0.48 -2.02 -1.00
C VAL A 184 -1.20 -3.35 -1.23
N ALA A 185 -0.50 -4.49 -1.10
CA ALA A 185 -1.13 -5.81 -1.22
C ALA A 185 -2.20 -6.03 -0.13
N ILE A 186 -1.90 -5.71 1.13
CA ILE A 186 -2.89 -5.84 2.22
C ILE A 186 -4.09 -4.92 1.98
N CYS A 187 -3.87 -3.65 1.62
CA CYS A 187 -4.96 -2.72 1.26
C CYS A 187 -5.81 -3.25 0.12
N TYR A 188 -5.22 -3.78 -0.95
CA TYR A 188 -5.97 -4.34 -2.06
C TYR A 188 -6.73 -5.62 -1.69
N LEU A 189 -6.20 -6.44 -0.78
CA LEU A 189 -6.94 -7.59 -0.24
C LEU A 189 -8.19 -7.11 0.49
N ILE A 190 -8.05 -6.17 1.42
CA ILE A 190 -9.15 -5.58 2.18
C ILE A 190 -10.18 -4.95 1.24
N ALA A 191 -9.72 -4.13 0.28
CA ALA A 191 -10.57 -3.54 -0.74
C ALA A 191 -11.31 -4.60 -1.56
N HIS A 192 -10.68 -5.74 -1.83
CA HIS A 192 -11.33 -6.88 -2.49
C HIS A 192 -12.44 -7.48 -1.61
N LEU A 193 -12.21 -7.65 -0.30
CA LEU A 193 -13.22 -8.17 0.63
C LEU A 193 -14.45 -7.25 0.68
N TYR A 194 -14.29 -5.94 0.84
CA TYR A 194 -15.40 -4.99 0.81
C TYR A 194 -16.19 -5.05 -0.50
N ARG A 195 -15.48 -5.14 -1.64
CA ARG A 195 -16.16 -5.31 -2.94
C ARG A 195 -17.01 -6.58 -2.98
N GLN A 196 -16.50 -7.69 -2.46
CA GLN A 196 -17.24 -8.95 -2.46
C GLN A 196 -18.49 -8.88 -1.58
N ILE A 197 -18.38 -8.25 -0.40
CA ILE A 197 -19.52 -7.96 0.46
C ILE A 197 -20.55 -7.11 -0.30
N ASN A 198 -20.12 -6.01 -0.92
CA ASN A 198 -20.99 -5.13 -1.71
C ASN A 198 -21.70 -5.83 -2.87
N LEU A 199 -21.03 -6.76 -3.54
CA LEU A 199 -21.64 -7.56 -4.60
C LEU A 199 -22.68 -8.53 -4.05
N GLN A 200 -22.43 -9.15 -2.88
CA GLN A 200 -23.41 -10.03 -2.24
C GLN A 200 -24.64 -9.25 -1.77
N ILE A 201 -24.44 -8.07 -1.18
CA ILE A 201 -25.54 -7.17 -0.81
C ILE A 201 -26.35 -6.78 -2.05
N ALA A 202 -25.70 -6.36 -3.13
CA ALA A 202 -26.37 -5.98 -4.37
C ALA A 202 -27.17 -7.14 -5.00
N ASP A 203 -26.67 -8.38 -4.93
CA ASP A 203 -27.39 -9.57 -5.38
C ASP A 203 -28.62 -9.86 -4.52
N LEU A 204 -28.54 -9.64 -3.20
CA LEU A 204 -29.70 -9.74 -2.32
C LEU A 204 -30.76 -8.66 -2.64
N VAL A 205 -30.35 -7.41 -2.88
CA VAL A 205 -31.26 -6.34 -3.35
C VAL A 205 -31.95 -6.77 -4.64
N GLN A 206 -31.17 -7.23 -5.62
CA GLN A 206 -31.72 -7.57 -6.93
C GLN A 206 -32.71 -8.73 -6.86
N LYS A 207 -32.41 -9.77 -6.07
CA LYS A 207 -33.36 -10.85 -5.80
C LYS A 207 -34.65 -10.28 -5.24
N LEU A 208 -34.56 -9.43 -4.21
CA LEU A 208 -35.72 -8.84 -3.56
C LEU A 208 -36.56 -7.98 -4.52
N CYS A 209 -35.93 -7.16 -5.36
CA CYS A 209 -36.63 -6.36 -6.38
C CYS A 209 -37.32 -7.24 -7.44
N ASN A 210 -36.65 -8.27 -7.95
CA ASN A 210 -37.24 -9.18 -8.94
C ASN A 210 -38.43 -9.96 -8.38
N PHE A 211 -38.39 -10.33 -7.09
CA PHE A 211 -39.53 -10.95 -6.42
C PHE A 211 -40.71 -9.98 -6.22
N GLY A 212 -40.45 -8.68 -6.07
CA GLY A 212 -41.50 -7.66 -5.92
C GLY A 212 -42.28 -7.35 -7.20
N SER A 213 -41.63 -7.44 -8.38
CA SER A 213 -42.25 -7.10 -9.67
C SER A 213 -43.21 -8.14 -10.25
N ASP A 214 -43.18 -9.40 -9.78
CA ASP A 214 -44.02 -10.49 -10.27
C ASP A 214 -45.44 -10.47 -9.64
N HIS A 215 -46.20 -9.38 -9.80
CA HIS A 215 -47.48 -9.17 -9.11
C HIS A 215 -48.58 -10.24 -9.34
N SER A 216 -48.48 -11.09 -10.37
CA SER A 216 -49.54 -12.04 -10.76
C SER A 216 -49.56 -13.36 -9.98
N HIS A 217 -48.50 -13.72 -9.24
CA HIS A 217 -48.34 -15.06 -8.64
C HIS A 217 -48.60 -15.14 -7.11
N TRP A 218 -48.96 -14.03 -6.45
CA TRP A 218 -48.77 -13.86 -4.99
C TRP A 218 -49.95 -14.07 -4.05
N SER A 219 -51.20 -14.23 -4.53
CA SER A 219 -52.33 -14.43 -3.60
C SER A 219 -52.30 -15.80 -2.89
N LEU A 220 -51.51 -16.78 -3.37
CA LEU A 220 -51.65 -18.17 -2.93
C LEU A 220 -50.57 -18.73 -1.97
N LYS A 221 -49.41 -18.08 -1.73
CA LYS A 221 -48.35 -18.66 -0.87
C LYS A 221 -47.62 -17.66 0.08
N SER A 222 -48.38 -17.07 1.00
CA SER A 222 -47.89 -16.21 2.11
C SER A 222 -46.71 -16.79 2.90
N THR A 223 -46.64 -18.12 3.06
CA THR A 223 -45.56 -18.83 3.77
C THR A 223 -44.22 -18.79 3.04
N LYS A 224 -44.20 -18.95 1.70
CA LYS A 224 -42.96 -18.86 0.91
C LYS A 224 -42.40 -17.44 0.90
N LYS A 225 -43.27 -16.43 0.86
CA LYS A 225 -42.93 -15.00 1.03
C LYS A 225 -42.15 -14.80 2.33
N LYS A 226 -42.77 -15.17 3.47
CA LYS A 226 -42.17 -15.03 4.80
C LYS A 226 -40.84 -15.77 4.93
N GLN A 227 -40.71 -16.97 4.35
CA GLN A 227 -39.48 -17.75 4.40
C GLN A 227 -38.34 -17.08 3.61
N LEU A 228 -38.63 -16.51 2.44
CA LEU A 228 -37.64 -15.79 1.63
C LEU A 228 -37.15 -14.52 2.35
N PHE A 229 -38.06 -13.68 2.86
CA PHE A 229 -37.68 -12.48 3.61
C PHE A 229 -36.86 -12.80 4.87
N ARG A 230 -37.21 -13.88 5.60
CA ARG A 230 -36.40 -14.36 6.73
C ARG A 230 -34.99 -14.76 6.31
N LYS A 231 -34.85 -15.46 5.17
CA LYS A 231 -33.54 -15.85 4.62
C LYS A 231 -32.72 -14.63 4.22
N ILE A 232 -33.34 -13.64 3.58
CA ILE A 232 -32.68 -12.39 3.18
C ILE A 232 -32.21 -11.60 4.42
N ALA A 233 -33.06 -11.43 5.44
CA ALA A 233 -32.67 -10.79 6.69
C ALA A 233 -31.45 -11.47 7.32
N THR A 234 -31.48 -12.80 7.42
CA THR A 234 -30.40 -13.58 8.05
C THR A 234 -29.07 -13.45 7.26
N GLU A 235 -29.14 -13.44 5.93
CA GLU A 235 -27.94 -13.23 5.11
C GLU A 235 -27.44 -11.78 5.17
N LEU A 236 -28.33 -10.80 5.32
CA LEU A 236 -27.94 -9.40 5.51
C LEU A 236 -27.25 -9.21 6.87
N ASP A 237 -27.80 -9.75 7.95
CA ASP A 237 -27.18 -9.73 9.29
C ASP A 237 -25.77 -10.34 9.25
N ARG A 238 -25.61 -11.46 8.53
CA ARG A 238 -24.31 -12.11 8.33
C ARG A 238 -23.34 -11.22 7.54
N LEU A 239 -23.80 -10.52 6.51
CA LEU A 239 -22.97 -9.60 5.73
C LEU A 239 -22.55 -8.36 6.52
N ALA A 240 -23.45 -7.85 7.37
CA ALA A 240 -23.14 -6.79 8.31
C ALA A 240 -22.04 -7.22 9.30
N TYR A 241 -22.17 -8.43 9.87
CA TYR A 241 -21.14 -9.00 10.73
C TYR A 241 -19.78 -9.15 10.02
N LEU A 242 -19.77 -9.66 8.78
CA LEU A 242 -18.53 -9.76 7.99
C LEU A 242 -17.95 -8.39 7.65
N HIS A 243 -18.78 -7.38 7.39
CA HIS A 243 -18.32 -6.02 7.16
C HIS A 243 -17.62 -5.47 8.41
N ARG A 244 -18.23 -5.65 9.60
CA ARG A 244 -17.65 -5.27 10.89
C ARG A 244 -16.30 -5.94 11.15
N ASP A 245 -16.19 -7.23 10.86
CA ASP A 245 -14.93 -7.95 11.01
C ASP A 245 -13.85 -7.39 10.08
N VAL A 246 -14.19 -7.07 8.83
CA VAL A 246 -13.24 -6.43 7.89
C VAL A 246 -12.85 -5.04 8.38
N THR A 247 -13.80 -4.22 8.86
CA THR A 247 -13.49 -2.90 9.45
C THR A 247 -12.54 -3.02 10.63
N THR A 248 -12.80 -3.97 11.52
CA THR A 248 -11.94 -4.26 12.67
C THR A 248 -10.52 -4.59 12.21
N VAL A 249 -10.36 -5.40 11.16
CA VAL A 249 -9.05 -5.69 10.56
C VAL A 249 -8.38 -4.43 10.00
N VAL A 250 -9.11 -3.51 9.37
CA VAL A 250 -8.55 -2.23 8.93
C VAL A 250 -8.02 -1.42 10.12
N GLN A 251 -8.75 -1.36 11.23
CA GLN A 251 -8.30 -0.64 12.42
C GLN A 251 -7.03 -1.25 13.02
N TRP A 252 -6.94 -2.59 13.09
CA TRP A 252 -5.71 -3.27 13.50
C TRP A 252 -4.56 -3.02 12.52
N PHE A 253 -4.85 -3.00 11.22
CA PHE A 253 -3.85 -2.71 10.19
C PHE A 253 -3.27 -1.31 10.37
N VAL A 254 -4.13 -0.30 10.51
CA VAL A 254 -3.71 1.08 10.76
C VAL A 254 -2.88 1.17 12.03
N LYS A 255 -3.34 0.62 13.16
CA LYS A 255 -2.63 0.66 14.44
C LYS A 255 -1.23 0.02 14.42
N ILE A 256 -0.99 -0.95 13.53
CA ILE A 256 0.31 -1.63 13.43
C ILE A 256 1.27 -0.85 12.53
N PHE A 257 0.75 -0.21 11.47
CA PHE A 257 1.56 0.36 10.39
C PHE A 257 1.50 1.88 10.29
N ASP A 258 0.69 2.57 11.09
CA ASP A 258 0.52 4.03 11.10
C ASP A 258 1.86 4.77 11.21
N PHE A 259 2.64 4.50 12.26
CA PHE A 259 3.90 5.19 12.46
C PHE A 259 4.92 4.88 11.35
N SER A 260 4.99 3.63 10.89
CA SER A 260 5.86 3.25 9.77
C SER A 260 5.42 3.93 8.47
N LEU A 261 4.12 4.10 8.26
CA LEU A 261 3.56 4.78 7.10
C LEU A 261 3.83 6.29 7.15
N LEU A 262 3.76 6.90 8.34
CA LEU A 262 4.09 8.32 8.54
C LEU A 262 5.54 8.60 8.14
N VAL A 263 6.49 7.82 8.68
CA VAL A 263 7.91 8.00 8.35
C VAL A 263 8.17 7.73 6.87
N MET A 264 7.47 6.77 6.28
CA MET A 264 7.54 6.51 4.85
C MET A 264 7.05 7.70 4.00
N ILE A 265 5.91 8.31 4.35
CA ILE A 265 5.39 9.47 3.61
C ILE A 265 6.33 10.67 3.71
N VAL A 266 6.89 10.91 4.90
CA VAL A 266 7.89 11.97 5.12
C VAL A 266 9.15 11.70 4.31
N TRP A 267 9.61 10.45 4.28
CA TRP A 267 10.74 10.03 3.46
C TRP A 267 10.48 10.28 1.96
N ASP A 268 9.32 9.85 1.46
CA ASP A 268 8.92 10.05 0.08
C ASP A 268 8.89 11.53 -0.31
N PHE A 269 8.42 12.39 0.61
CA PHE A 269 8.42 13.85 0.44
C PHE A 269 9.82 14.41 0.24
N PHE A 270 10.74 14.08 1.15
CA PHE A 270 12.11 14.58 1.08
C PHE A 270 12.83 14.07 -0.17
N ILE A 271 12.67 12.79 -0.53
CA ILE A 271 13.32 12.22 -1.72
C ILE A 271 12.87 12.90 -3.00
N VAL A 272 11.57 13.06 -3.21
CA VAL A 272 11.06 13.69 -4.44
C VAL A 272 11.54 15.13 -4.52
N MET A 273 11.43 15.88 -3.42
CA MET A 273 11.87 17.27 -3.35
C MET A 273 13.38 17.41 -3.63
N PHE A 274 14.23 16.65 -2.94
CA PHE A 274 15.68 16.73 -3.12
C PHE A 274 16.13 16.22 -4.49
N ALA A 275 15.52 15.19 -5.05
CA ALA A 275 15.87 14.70 -6.38
C ALA A 275 15.60 15.75 -7.46
N ILE A 276 14.49 16.49 -7.38
CA ILE A 276 14.16 17.57 -8.31
C ILE A 276 15.15 18.73 -8.14
N PHE A 277 15.38 19.16 -6.88
CA PHE A 277 16.32 20.24 -6.58
C PHE A 277 17.75 19.92 -7.04
N TYR A 278 18.23 18.71 -6.77
CA TYR A 278 19.55 18.26 -7.20
C TYR A 278 19.67 18.25 -8.73
N THR A 279 18.64 17.78 -9.44
CA THR A 279 18.60 17.82 -10.91
C THR A 279 18.69 19.25 -11.44
N TYR A 280 17.98 20.20 -10.80
CA TYR A 280 18.07 21.61 -11.15
C TYR A 280 19.47 22.18 -10.91
N THR A 281 20.01 22.01 -9.70
CA THR A 281 21.32 22.59 -9.32
C THR A 281 22.45 22.09 -10.22
N SER A 282 22.51 20.78 -10.46
CA SER A 282 23.52 20.15 -11.32
C SER A 282 23.41 20.61 -12.77
N LEU A 283 22.19 20.77 -13.29
CA LEU A 283 21.98 21.26 -14.65
C LEU A 283 22.46 22.71 -14.80
N VAL A 284 22.12 23.57 -13.84
CA VAL A 284 22.52 24.99 -13.86
C VAL A 284 24.04 25.12 -13.74
N GLN A 285 24.67 24.33 -12.88
CA GLN A 285 26.14 24.32 -12.71
C GLN A 285 26.83 23.86 -14.00
N ASP A 286 26.44 22.72 -14.57
CA ASP A 286 27.06 22.20 -15.80
C ASP A 286 26.90 23.17 -16.99
N ILE A 287 25.78 23.90 -17.07
CA ILE A 287 25.57 24.97 -18.06
C ILE A 287 26.50 26.17 -17.82
N ARG A 288 26.67 26.61 -16.56
CA ARG A 288 27.59 27.70 -16.20
C ARG A 288 29.04 27.34 -16.54
N ASP A 289 29.44 26.10 -16.30
CA ASP A 289 30.80 25.62 -16.51
C ASP A 289 31.10 25.24 -17.97
N ASN A 290 30.14 25.43 -18.89
CA ASN A 290 30.23 25.03 -20.31
C ASN A 290 30.60 23.55 -20.52
N VAL A 291 30.25 22.68 -19.57
CA VAL A 291 30.48 21.24 -19.67
C VAL A 291 29.32 20.61 -20.43
N ARG A 292 29.60 19.66 -21.33
CA ARG A 292 28.53 18.94 -22.04
C ARG A 292 27.65 18.19 -21.01
N PRO A 293 26.33 18.44 -20.99
CA PRO A 293 25.44 17.87 -19.98
C PRO A 293 25.46 16.34 -20.05
N PRO A 294 25.94 15.66 -19.00
CA PRO A 294 25.95 14.20 -18.95
C PRO A 294 24.52 13.72 -18.63
N TRP A 295 23.75 13.44 -19.68
CA TRP A 295 22.34 13.03 -19.60
C TRP A 295 22.06 11.87 -18.63
N SER A 296 23.05 11.02 -18.35
CA SER A 296 22.98 9.96 -17.34
C SER A 296 22.74 10.47 -15.92
N LYS A 297 23.36 11.59 -15.52
CA LYS A 297 23.22 12.20 -14.18
C LYS A 297 21.79 12.64 -13.89
N TYR A 298 21.23 13.45 -14.81
CA TYR A 298 19.87 13.96 -14.69
C TYR A 298 18.85 12.84 -14.85
N GLY A 299 19.10 11.93 -15.80
CA GLY A 299 18.25 10.77 -16.04
C GLY A 299 18.09 9.90 -14.79
N GLN A 300 19.17 9.67 -14.04
CA GLN A 300 19.12 8.93 -12.79
C GLN A 300 18.26 9.64 -11.74
N SER A 301 18.53 10.92 -11.48
CA SER A 301 17.86 11.70 -10.43
C SER A 301 16.36 11.84 -10.70
N CYS A 302 15.99 12.16 -11.95
CA CYS A 302 14.59 12.17 -12.38
C CYS A 302 13.93 10.79 -12.24
N SER A 303 14.64 9.71 -12.59
CA SER A 303 14.09 8.36 -12.48
C SER A 303 13.83 7.94 -11.03
N VAL A 304 14.70 8.34 -10.09
CA VAL A 304 14.49 8.14 -8.65
C VAL A 304 13.27 8.94 -8.17
N ALA A 305 13.13 10.20 -8.58
CA ALA A 305 11.95 11.01 -8.23
C ALA A 305 10.65 10.38 -8.76
N ILE A 306 10.64 9.96 -10.03
CA ILE A 306 9.50 9.30 -10.67
C ILE A 306 9.18 7.99 -9.97
N PHE A 307 10.18 7.17 -9.67
CA PHE A 307 10.01 5.92 -8.93
C PHE A 307 9.32 6.17 -7.59
N GLN A 308 9.82 7.14 -6.81
CA GLN A 308 9.27 7.45 -5.50
C GLN A 308 7.85 8.03 -5.57
N ALA A 309 7.58 8.90 -6.55
CA ALA A 309 6.25 9.44 -6.80
C ALA A 309 5.25 8.32 -7.13
N PHE A 310 5.64 7.31 -7.92
CA PHE A 310 4.80 6.14 -8.16
C PHE A 310 4.55 5.33 -6.88
N GLN A 311 5.57 5.09 -6.05
CA GLN A 311 5.39 4.38 -4.79
C GLN A 311 4.35 5.07 -3.90
N PHE A 312 4.49 6.38 -3.71
CA PHE A 312 3.56 7.19 -2.94
C PHE A 312 2.14 7.17 -3.54
N TYR A 313 2.02 7.33 -4.87
CA TYR A 313 0.72 7.24 -5.56
C TYR A 313 0.01 5.92 -5.30
N TYR A 314 0.71 4.78 -5.34
CA TYR A 314 0.10 3.48 -5.10
C TYR A 314 -0.37 3.30 -3.66
N ILE A 315 0.35 3.84 -2.68
CA ILE A 315 -0.04 3.82 -1.26
C ILE A 315 -1.32 4.62 -1.05
N VAL A 316 -1.37 5.84 -1.58
CA VAL A 316 -2.54 6.71 -1.51
C VAL A 316 -3.73 6.09 -2.24
N SER A 317 -3.52 5.62 -3.46
CA SER A 317 -4.57 4.99 -4.28
C SER A 317 -5.13 3.73 -3.62
N ALA A 318 -4.28 2.87 -3.06
CA ALA A 318 -4.72 1.67 -2.36
C ALA A 318 -5.50 2.00 -1.08
N SER A 319 -5.05 3.00 -0.32
CA SER A 319 -5.73 3.43 0.90
C SER A 319 -7.09 4.08 0.60
N ALA A 320 -7.14 5.02 -0.34
CA ALA A 320 -8.38 5.64 -0.80
C ALA A 320 -9.39 4.62 -1.37
N LEU A 321 -8.90 3.57 -2.04
CA LEU A 321 -9.75 2.51 -2.57
C LEU A 321 -10.42 1.70 -1.45
N VAL A 322 -9.72 1.41 -0.36
CA VAL A 322 -10.30 0.72 0.81
C VAL A 322 -11.46 1.55 1.36
N THR A 323 -11.20 2.83 1.66
CA THR A 323 -12.19 3.79 2.18
C THR A 323 -13.41 3.87 1.26
N ARG A 324 -13.19 4.14 -0.04
CA ARG A 324 -14.27 4.28 -1.03
C ARG A 324 -15.13 3.03 -1.14
N ARG A 325 -14.55 1.83 -0.99
CA ARG A 325 -15.31 0.58 -1.08
C ARG A 325 -16.09 0.26 0.18
N ALA A 326 -15.56 0.62 1.36
CA ALA A 326 -16.30 0.54 2.61
C ALA A 326 -17.50 1.50 2.59
N GLU A 327 -17.32 2.75 2.17
CA GLU A 327 -18.41 3.74 2.06
C GLU A 327 -19.47 3.35 1.02
N LYS A 328 -19.05 2.72 -0.09
CA LYS A 328 -19.98 2.25 -1.13
C LYS A 328 -20.99 1.22 -0.60
N THR A 329 -20.69 0.53 0.50
CA THR A 329 -21.63 -0.39 1.16
C THR A 329 -22.93 0.32 1.52
N GLY A 330 -22.87 1.54 2.06
CA GLY A 330 -24.05 2.33 2.42
C GLY A 330 -24.90 2.71 1.21
N LEU A 331 -24.26 3.08 0.09
CA LEU A 331 -24.97 3.40 -1.15
C LEU A 331 -25.70 2.20 -1.75
N VAL A 332 -25.12 0.99 -1.65
CA VAL A 332 -25.77 -0.25 -2.12
C VAL A 332 -26.92 -0.61 -1.20
N LEU A 333 -26.74 -0.45 0.12
CA LEU A 333 -27.76 -0.72 1.12
C LEU A 333 -28.99 0.19 0.96
N ASN A 334 -28.77 1.47 0.61
CA ASN A 334 -29.86 2.42 0.38
C ASN A 334 -30.86 1.99 -0.73
N ARG A 335 -30.44 1.10 -1.64
CA ARG A 335 -31.33 0.56 -2.68
C ARG A 335 -32.43 -0.34 -2.13
N PHE A 336 -32.26 -0.92 -0.93
CA PHE A 336 -33.29 -1.73 -0.30
C PHE A 336 -34.52 -0.92 0.11
N PHE A 337 -34.37 0.35 0.49
CA PHE A 337 -35.50 1.21 0.89
C PHE A 337 -36.48 1.49 -0.26
N ARG A 338 -36.12 1.19 -1.50
CA ARG A 338 -37.00 1.34 -2.67
C ARG A 338 -37.86 0.11 -2.95
N ALA A 339 -37.69 -0.98 -2.20
CA ALA A 339 -38.43 -2.22 -2.41
C ALA A 339 -39.41 -2.47 -1.26
N GLU A 340 -40.52 -3.15 -1.53
CA GLU A 340 -41.44 -3.58 -0.47
C GLU A 340 -40.78 -4.65 0.41
N VAL A 341 -40.38 -4.27 1.63
CA VAL A 341 -39.73 -5.14 2.60
C VAL A 341 -40.65 -5.46 3.78
N THR A 342 -40.41 -6.61 4.42
CA THR A 342 -41.03 -6.95 5.70
C THR A 342 -40.29 -6.23 6.84
N GLU A 343 -40.98 -5.88 7.93
CA GLU A 343 -40.44 -5.22 9.13
C GLU A 343 -39.10 -5.80 9.63
N ARG A 344 -38.91 -7.14 9.54
CA ARG A 344 -37.65 -7.79 9.93
C ARG A 344 -36.46 -7.40 9.04
N VAL A 345 -36.68 -7.31 7.73
CA VAL A 345 -35.60 -6.93 6.79
C VAL A 345 -35.32 -5.45 6.91
N GLU A 346 -36.37 -4.63 7.10
CA GLU A 346 -36.25 -3.20 7.37
C GLU A 346 -35.40 -2.93 8.63
N LYS A 347 -35.69 -3.60 9.74
CA LYS A 347 -34.87 -3.52 10.97
C LYS A 347 -33.41 -3.93 10.74
N ALA A 348 -33.15 -4.98 9.96
CA ALA A 348 -31.78 -5.40 9.64
C ALA A 348 -31.04 -4.37 8.78
N ILE A 349 -31.72 -3.75 7.82
CA ILE A 349 -31.17 -2.66 6.99
C ILE A 349 -30.89 -1.44 7.86
N GLU A 350 -31.82 -1.06 8.73
CA GLU A 350 -31.67 0.09 9.63
C GLU A 350 -30.48 -0.09 10.55
N MET A 351 -30.38 -1.24 11.24
CA MET A 351 -29.24 -1.56 12.10
C MET A 351 -27.91 -1.51 11.36
N PHE A 352 -27.85 -2.07 10.15
CA PHE A 352 -26.63 -2.03 9.35
C PHE A 352 -26.32 -0.61 8.85
N THR A 353 -27.33 0.18 8.49
CA THR A 353 -27.15 1.58 8.07
C THR A 353 -26.62 2.43 9.22
N ILE A 354 -27.18 2.27 10.43
CA ILE A 354 -26.70 2.96 11.63
C ILE A 354 -25.23 2.62 11.90
N GLU A 355 -24.86 1.34 11.79
CA GLU A 355 -23.45 0.93 11.93
C GLU A 355 -22.56 1.61 10.87
N LEU A 356 -23.02 1.67 9.62
CA LEU A 356 -22.30 2.33 8.53
C LEU A 356 -22.10 3.83 8.74
N LEU A 357 -23.04 4.49 9.42
CA LEU A 357 -22.95 5.92 9.70
C LEU A 357 -22.01 6.26 10.86
N HIS A 358 -21.86 5.36 11.84
CA HIS A 358 -21.09 5.63 13.05
C HIS A 358 -19.62 5.21 12.97
N GLN A 359 -19.23 4.36 12.00
CA GLN A 359 -17.84 3.89 11.89
C GLN A 359 -17.04 4.72 10.87
N PRO A 360 -15.90 5.33 11.27
CA PRO A 360 -14.98 5.92 10.31
C PRO A 360 -14.28 4.82 9.51
N TYR A 361 -14.44 4.88 8.19
CA TYR A 361 -13.80 3.93 7.26
C TYR A 361 -12.51 4.47 6.63
N SER A 362 -12.20 5.75 6.88
CA SER A 362 -10.99 6.37 6.40
C SER A 362 -9.77 5.78 7.07
N ILE A 363 -8.79 5.38 6.25
CA ILE A 363 -7.44 5.08 6.72
C ILE A 363 -6.82 6.41 7.15
N GLU A 364 -6.81 6.63 8.46
CA GLU A 364 -6.18 7.79 9.10
C GLU A 364 -4.82 7.39 9.64
N ASN A 365 -3.83 8.23 9.40
CA ASN A 365 -2.47 8.00 9.88
C ASN A 365 -2.24 8.76 11.19
N CYS A 366 -1.97 8.03 12.28
CA CYS A 366 -1.72 8.57 13.62
C CYS A 366 -2.79 9.58 14.12
N GLY A 367 -4.01 9.55 13.56
CA GLY A 367 -5.04 10.56 13.81
C GLY A 367 -4.74 11.96 13.26
N MET A 368 -3.65 12.13 12.50
CA MET A 368 -3.22 13.43 11.96
C MET A 368 -3.88 13.77 10.62
N PHE A 369 -3.91 12.81 9.69
CA PHE A 369 -4.45 13.03 8.35
C PHE A 369 -5.00 11.74 7.72
N LYS A 370 -5.92 11.89 6.77
CA LYS A 370 -6.47 10.80 5.95
C LYS A 370 -5.51 10.49 4.81
N VAL A 371 -5.24 9.20 4.57
CA VAL A 371 -4.38 8.76 3.47
C VAL A 371 -5.22 8.66 2.19
N ASP A 372 -5.45 9.82 1.55
CA ASP A 372 -6.27 9.98 0.35
C ASP A 372 -5.63 10.91 -0.69
N PHE A 373 -6.34 11.18 -1.79
CA PHE A 373 -5.82 12.06 -2.84
C PHE A 373 -5.65 13.51 -2.38
N THR A 374 -6.35 13.95 -1.32
CA THR A 374 -6.16 15.28 -0.71
C THR A 374 -4.75 15.41 -0.14
N LEU A 375 -4.26 14.36 0.55
CA LEU A 375 -2.87 14.30 1.00
C LEU A 375 -1.88 14.41 -0.17
N MET A 376 -2.16 13.70 -1.27
CA MET A 376 -1.31 13.76 -2.47
C MET A 376 -1.27 15.17 -3.08
N TYR A 377 -2.42 15.84 -3.21
CA TYR A 377 -2.46 17.22 -3.71
C TYR A 377 -1.72 18.18 -2.77
N SER A 378 -1.89 18.03 -1.46
CA SER A 378 -1.17 18.84 -0.48
C SER A 378 0.35 18.61 -0.58
N MET A 379 0.79 17.37 -0.70
CA MET A 379 2.22 17.03 -0.85
C MET A 379 2.81 17.67 -2.10
N VAL A 380 2.14 17.57 -3.26
CA VAL A 380 2.61 18.18 -4.52
C VAL A 380 2.69 19.71 -4.40
N ALA A 381 1.67 20.34 -3.82
CA ALA A 381 1.67 21.79 -3.60
C ALA A 381 2.84 22.22 -2.70
N THR A 382 3.02 21.52 -1.57
CA THR A 382 4.09 21.81 -0.61
C THR A 382 5.48 21.59 -1.20
N ILE A 383 5.70 20.49 -1.94
CA ILE A 383 6.96 20.24 -2.68
C ILE A 383 7.23 21.40 -3.64
N THR A 384 6.22 21.82 -4.42
CA THR A 384 6.35 22.92 -5.38
C THR A 384 6.71 24.23 -4.69
N SER A 385 6.04 24.58 -3.59
CA SER A 385 6.35 25.80 -2.82
C SER A 385 7.76 25.80 -2.25
N TYR A 386 8.20 24.69 -1.63
CA TYR A 386 9.55 24.59 -1.09
C TYR A 386 10.62 24.57 -2.18
N LEU A 387 10.35 23.92 -3.32
CA LEU A 387 11.24 23.96 -4.47
C LEU A 387 11.45 25.39 -4.98
N ILE A 388 10.37 26.17 -5.11
CA ILE A 388 10.48 27.58 -5.52
C ILE A 388 11.36 28.37 -4.53
N ILE A 389 11.12 28.21 -3.23
CA ILE A 389 11.90 28.89 -2.18
C ILE A 389 13.38 28.49 -2.26
N MET A 390 13.68 27.19 -2.39
CA MET A 390 15.06 26.72 -2.47
C MET A 390 15.77 27.20 -3.73
N ILE A 391 15.08 27.19 -4.88
CA ILE A 391 15.61 27.73 -6.14
C ILE A 391 15.90 29.23 -6.01
N GLN A 392 14.99 29.99 -5.40
CA GLN A 392 15.19 31.42 -5.16
C GLN A 392 16.41 31.67 -4.27
N PHE A 393 16.55 30.90 -3.19
CA PHE A 393 17.71 31.01 -2.29
C PHE A 393 19.02 30.74 -3.03
N GLN A 394 19.05 29.72 -3.88
CA GLN A 394 20.22 29.41 -4.70
C GLN A 394 20.52 30.48 -5.77
N LEU A 395 19.50 31.15 -6.31
CA LEU A 395 19.70 32.23 -7.29
C LEU A 395 20.19 33.53 -6.63
N SER A 396 19.90 33.73 -5.35
CA SER A 396 20.37 34.90 -4.58
C SER A 396 21.81 34.76 -4.06
N GLU A 397 22.36 33.56 -4.09
CA GLU A 397 23.77 33.24 -3.81
C GLU A 397 24.58 33.27 -5.11
#